data_AF-A0A942TRJ6-F1
#
_entry.id   AF-A0A942TRJ6-F1
#
_cell.length_a   1.000
_cell.length_b   1.000
_cell.length_c   1.000
_cell.angle_alpha   90.00
_cell.angle_beta   90.00
_cell.angle_gamma   90.00
#
_symmetry.space_group_name_H-M   'P 1'
#
loop_
_entity.id
_entity.type
_entity.pdbx_description
1 polymer ?
#
loop_
_entity_poly.entity_id
_entity_poly.type
_entity_poly.pdbx_seq_one_letter_code
_entity_poly.pdbx_strand_id
1 'polypeptide(L)'
;MKVPNAIIGLTMKAVKDEYEVKRWDGVVRELEEWNTDHSLASAMRQSAIWFYQDMARDIGTKQMQSNINKLNYGNQDISGGIDTFWLDSSLKISASEQARFIDNLVKEELLFDKQVLKTVKRMMINDDQDNYVIHGKTGTRLSDLGLGWYVGYVETSKDVWVFATNVDSSGTVAKNITLECLRELKIINSHSR
;
A
#
# COMPACT_ATOMS: atom_id res chain seq x y z
N MET A 1 0.72 -0.57 4.76
CA MET A 1 1.90 -1.48 4.74
C MET A 1 2.06 -2.36 3.51
N LYS A 2 1.05 -2.57 2.64
CA LYS A 2 1.27 -3.36 1.41
C LYS A 2 2.30 -2.74 0.45
N VAL A 3 2.35 -1.41 0.34
CA VAL A 3 3.33 -0.69 -0.49
C VAL A 3 4.78 -0.97 -0.05
N PRO A 4 5.20 -0.69 1.20
CA PRO A 4 6.55 -1.03 1.64
C PRO A 4 6.82 -2.54 1.63
N ASN A 5 5.87 -3.39 2.02
CA ASN A 5 6.08 -4.85 1.93
C ASN A 5 6.36 -5.32 0.50
N ALA A 6 5.70 -4.76 -0.51
CA ALA A 6 5.95 -5.12 -1.90
C ALA A 6 7.35 -4.67 -2.37
N ILE A 7 7.80 -3.48 -1.97
CA ILE A 7 9.18 -3.01 -2.23
C ILE A 7 10.19 -3.99 -1.64
N ILE A 8 9.99 -4.38 -0.37
CA ILE A 8 10.89 -5.29 0.34
C ILE A 8 10.85 -6.69 -0.28
N GLY A 9 9.65 -7.22 -0.55
CA GLY A 9 9.46 -8.57 -1.10
C GLY A 9 10.13 -8.75 -2.45
N LEU A 10 9.97 -7.79 -3.36
CA LEU A 10 10.64 -7.79 -4.67
C LEU A 10 12.16 -7.65 -4.53
N THR A 11 12.63 -6.78 -3.63
CA THR A 11 14.06 -6.55 -3.40
C THR A 11 14.75 -7.79 -2.83
N MET A 12 14.09 -8.46 -1.89
CA MET A 12 14.60 -9.67 -1.25
C MET A 12 14.33 -10.93 -2.07
N LYS A 13 13.67 -10.81 -3.24
CA LYS A 13 13.24 -11.91 -4.09
C LYS A 13 12.39 -12.95 -3.36
N ALA A 14 11.62 -12.51 -2.35
CA ALA A 14 10.56 -13.30 -1.73
C ALA A 14 9.37 -13.50 -2.68
N VAL A 15 9.27 -12.62 -3.68
CA VAL A 15 8.48 -12.76 -4.89
C VAL A 15 9.32 -12.25 -6.06
N LYS A 16 9.17 -12.87 -7.23
CA LYS A 16 9.91 -12.61 -8.46
C LYS A 16 9.45 -11.32 -9.13
N ASP A 17 8.15 -11.14 -9.23
CA ASP A 17 7.50 -10.03 -9.93
C ASP A 17 6.06 -9.83 -9.41
N GLU A 18 5.34 -8.86 -9.99
CA GLU A 18 3.96 -8.55 -9.64
C GLU A 18 2.94 -9.67 -9.96
N TYR A 19 3.34 -10.69 -10.72
CA TYR A 19 2.50 -11.79 -11.19
C TYR A 19 2.78 -13.12 -10.48
N GLU A 20 3.83 -13.22 -9.66
CA GLU A 20 4.08 -14.44 -8.89
C GLU A 20 2.89 -14.79 -8.00
N VAL A 21 2.35 -15.99 -8.19
CA VAL A 21 1.15 -16.50 -7.54
C VAL A 21 1.53 -17.30 -6.30
N LYS A 22 0.92 -16.97 -5.17
CA LYS A 22 0.81 -17.86 -4.02
C LYS A 22 -0.56 -18.53 -4.06
N ARG A 23 -0.59 -19.85 -3.86
CA ARG A 23 -1.85 -20.62 -3.88
C ARG A 23 -2.62 -20.41 -2.58
N TRP A 24 -3.93 -20.31 -2.69
CA TRP A 24 -4.83 -20.29 -1.55
C TRP A 24 -4.77 -21.63 -0.82
N ASP A 25 -4.77 -21.56 0.51
CA ASP A 25 -4.70 -22.71 1.41
C ASP A 25 -6.04 -23.42 1.61
N GLY A 26 -7.10 -22.96 0.93
CA GLY A 26 -8.47 -23.49 1.08
C GLY A 26 -9.19 -23.01 2.35
N VAL A 27 -8.56 -22.15 3.16
CA VAL A 27 -9.19 -21.59 4.36
C VAL A 27 -10.10 -20.43 3.96
N VAL A 28 -11.40 -20.59 4.21
CA VAL A 28 -12.40 -19.54 3.98
C VAL A 28 -12.19 -18.40 4.98
N ARG A 29 -11.94 -17.21 4.45
CA ARG A 29 -11.71 -15.95 5.17
C ARG A 29 -12.91 -15.01 5.00
N GLU A 30 -12.90 -13.92 5.75
CA GLU A 30 -14.02 -12.98 5.88
C GLU A 30 -14.42 -12.27 4.57
N LEU A 31 -13.45 -11.99 3.68
CA LEU A 31 -13.71 -11.40 2.37
C LEU A 31 -13.60 -12.47 1.29
N GLU A 32 -14.61 -12.56 0.45
CA GLU A 32 -14.67 -13.57 -0.62
C GLU A 32 -13.52 -13.40 -1.62
N GLU A 33 -13.10 -12.17 -1.86
CA GLU A 33 -11.97 -11.87 -2.74
C GLU A 33 -10.65 -12.43 -2.21
N TRP A 34 -10.54 -12.82 -0.94
CA TRP A 34 -9.35 -13.44 -0.36
C TRP A 34 -9.32 -14.96 -0.53
N ASN A 35 -10.45 -15.58 -0.88
CA ASN A 35 -10.64 -17.04 -0.94
C ASN A 35 -10.25 -17.61 -2.29
N THR A 36 -9.12 -17.15 -2.83
CA THR A 36 -8.61 -17.54 -4.14
C THR A 36 -7.11 -17.32 -4.22
N ASP A 37 -6.49 -17.91 -5.24
CA ASP A 37 -5.08 -17.68 -5.53
C ASP A 37 -4.83 -16.20 -5.83
N HIS A 38 -3.72 -15.68 -5.31
CA HIS A 38 -3.34 -14.30 -5.54
C HIS A 38 -1.93 -14.20 -6.09
N SER A 39 -1.75 -13.31 -7.07
CA SER A 39 -0.47 -12.66 -7.34
C SER A 39 -0.22 -11.48 -6.39
N LEU A 40 1.03 -11.00 -6.31
CA LEU A 40 1.38 -9.79 -5.55
C LEU A 40 0.50 -8.58 -5.91
N ALA A 41 0.26 -8.36 -7.21
CA ALA A 41 -0.61 -7.28 -7.70
C ALA A 41 -2.07 -7.49 -7.28
N SER A 42 -2.61 -8.69 -7.46
CA SER A 42 -4.01 -8.96 -7.09
C SER A 42 -4.25 -8.87 -5.58
N ALA A 43 -3.28 -9.33 -4.77
CA ALA A 43 -3.32 -9.19 -3.31
C ALA A 43 -3.21 -7.73 -2.86
N MET A 44 -2.48 -6.88 -3.61
CA MET A 44 -2.48 -5.44 -3.34
C MET A 44 -3.86 -4.84 -3.60
N ARG A 45 -4.45 -5.16 -4.76
CA ARG A 45 -5.76 -4.65 -5.18
C ARG A 45 -6.87 -5.07 -4.23
N GLN A 46 -6.99 -6.36 -3.96
CA GLN A 46 -8.03 -6.93 -3.09
C GLN A 46 -7.71 -6.84 -1.60
N SER A 47 -6.58 -6.23 -1.27
CA SER A 47 -6.09 -6.13 0.11
C SER A 47 -5.96 -7.48 0.82
N ALA A 48 -5.75 -8.59 0.09
CA ALA A 48 -5.58 -9.92 0.64
C ALA A 48 -4.41 -9.95 1.63
N ILE A 49 -4.76 -10.03 2.93
CA ILE A 49 -3.78 -9.92 4.01
C ILE A 49 -2.87 -11.15 4.02
N TRP A 50 -3.44 -12.34 3.81
CA TRP A 50 -2.74 -13.62 3.92
C TRP A 50 -1.52 -13.72 2.97
N PHE A 51 -1.62 -13.18 1.75
CA PHE A 51 -0.51 -13.19 0.79
C PHE A 51 0.70 -12.41 1.34
N TYR A 52 0.43 -11.23 1.92
CA TYR A 52 1.47 -10.36 2.48
C TYR A 52 2.03 -10.89 3.80
N GLN A 53 1.22 -11.62 4.57
CA GLN A 53 1.69 -12.36 5.74
C GLN A 53 2.65 -13.47 5.33
N ASP A 54 2.32 -14.22 4.29
CA ASP A 54 3.17 -15.28 3.76
C ASP A 54 4.51 -14.76 3.24
N MET A 55 4.45 -13.72 2.40
CA MET A 55 5.66 -13.05 1.92
C MET A 55 6.49 -12.46 3.07
N ALA A 56 5.87 -11.94 4.14
CA ALA A 56 6.62 -11.43 5.29
C ALA A 56 7.38 -12.54 6.03
N ARG A 57 6.80 -13.74 6.12
CA ARG A 57 7.48 -14.93 6.68
C ARG A 57 8.66 -15.37 5.81
N ASP A 58 8.50 -15.35 4.48
CA ASP A 58 9.60 -15.65 3.54
C ASP A 58 10.76 -14.67 3.69
N ILE A 59 10.47 -13.38 3.89
CA ILE A 59 11.49 -12.34 4.13
C ILE A 59 12.19 -12.57 5.49
N GLY A 60 11.42 -12.89 6.52
CA GLY A 60 11.90 -13.11 7.88
C GLY A 60 12.27 -11.83 8.65
N THR A 61 12.24 -11.91 9.98
CA THR A 61 12.34 -10.76 10.90
C THR A 61 13.58 -9.90 10.69
N LYS A 62 14.76 -10.51 10.54
CA LYS A 62 16.03 -9.77 10.42
C LYS A 62 16.06 -8.90 9.15
N GLN A 63 15.65 -9.47 8.01
CA GLN A 63 15.65 -8.75 6.75
C GLN A 63 14.53 -7.71 6.71
N MET A 64 13.35 -8.04 7.27
CA MET A 64 12.25 -7.08 7.39
C MET A 64 12.67 -5.86 8.21
N GLN A 65 13.25 -6.04 9.40
CA GLN A 65 13.70 -4.93 10.25
C GLN A 65 14.75 -4.07 9.54
N SER A 66 15.74 -4.70 8.90
CA SER A 66 16.79 -3.97 8.17
C SER A 66 16.20 -3.09 7.07
N ASN A 67 15.22 -3.60 6.32
CA ASN A 67 14.59 -2.83 5.26
C ASN A 67 13.60 -1.77 5.76
N ILE A 68 12.84 -2.04 6.83
CA ILE A 68 12.00 -1.02 7.50
C ILE A 68 12.86 0.14 8.00
N ASN A 69 14.05 -0.16 8.53
CA ASN A 69 15.02 0.86 8.92
C ASN A 69 15.54 1.65 7.72
N LYS A 70 15.88 0.95 6.63
CA LYS A 70 16.35 1.57 5.39
C LYS A 70 15.30 2.48 4.75
N LEU A 71 14.02 2.16 4.92
CA LEU A 71 12.89 2.98 4.49
C LEU A 71 12.60 4.16 5.44
N ASN A 72 13.18 4.18 6.64
CA ASN A 72 12.86 5.13 7.70
C ASN A 72 11.34 5.21 7.96
N TYR A 73 10.69 4.04 8.09
CA TYR A 73 9.24 3.94 8.04
C TYR A 73 8.60 4.05 9.44
N GLY A 74 8.16 5.26 9.81
CA GLY A 74 7.46 5.53 11.06
C GLY A 74 8.32 5.25 12.30
N ASN A 75 7.75 4.62 13.32
CA ASN A 75 8.48 4.20 14.52
C ASN A 75 9.36 2.96 14.30
N GLN A 76 9.33 2.34 13.10
CA GLN A 76 10.15 1.20 12.70
C GLN A 76 10.02 -0.06 13.58
N ASP A 77 8.98 -0.15 14.40
CA ASP A 77 8.82 -1.21 15.39
C ASP A 77 8.08 -2.42 14.81
N ILE A 78 8.80 -3.52 14.58
CA ILE A 78 8.20 -4.80 14.11
C ILE A 78 8.03 -5.84 15.24
N SER A 79 8.17 -5.45 16.50
CA SER A 79 8.11 -6.37 17.65
C SER A 79 6.77 -7.11 17.80
N GLY A 80 5.71 -6.61 17.16
CA GLY A 80 4.38 -7.21 17.13
C GLY A 80 4.24 -8.52 16.35
N GLY A 81 5.33 -9.07 15.81
CA GLY A 81 5.38 -10.35 15.09
C GLY A 81 5.50 -10.19 13.57
N ILE A 82 6.30 -11.04 12.93
CA ILE A 82 6.74 -10.87 11.53
C ILE A 82 5.60 -10.76 10.51
N ASP A 83 4.45 -11.35 10.77
CA ASP A 83 3.28 -11.32 9.90
C ASP A 83 2.08 -10.54 10.47
N THR A 84 2.29 -9.82 11.57
CA THR A 84 1.22 -9.09 12.29
C THR A 84 1.60 -7.68 12.70
N PHE A 85 2.88 -7.28 12.66
CA PHE A 85 3.37 -6.00 13.18
C PHE A 85 2.71 -4.74 12.60
N TRP A 86 2.03 -4.85 11.45
CA TRP A 86 1.32 -3.75 10.80
C TRP A 86 -0.21 -3.78 10.93
N LEU A 87 -0.78 -4.81 11.54
CA LEU A 87 -2.22 -5.01 11.69
C LEU A 87 -2.66 -4.55 13.08
N ASP A 88 -2.85 -3.23 13.25
CA ASP A 88 -3.18 -2.61 14.56
C ASP A 88 -2.22 -3.06 15.67
N SER A 89 -0.93 -2.97 15.39
CA SER A 89 0.13 -3.57 16.21
C SER A 89 1.27 -2.56 16.46
N SER A 90 2.49 -3.06 16.63
CA SER A 90 3.66 -2.28 17.06
C SER A 90 4.04 -1.16 16.10
N LEU A 91 3.93 -1.38 14.79
CA LEU A 91 4.34 -0.41 13.78
C LEU A 91 3.32 0.73 13.68
N LYS A 92 3.80 1.96 13.84
CA LYS A 92 3.02 3.20 13.77
C LYS A 92 3.71 4.19 12.85
N ILE A 93 2.92 4.96 12.11
CA ILE A 93 3.38 5.99 11.19
C ILE A 93 2.33 7.11 11.11
N SER A 94 2.77 8.36 11.09
CA SER A 94 1.91 9.53 10.92
C SER A 94 1.55 9.79 9.46
N ALA A 95 0.51 10.59 9.21
CA ALA A 95 0.13 10.96 7.84
C ALA A 95 1.22 11.76 7.12
N SER A 96 1.96 12.61 7.85
CA SER A 96 3.10 13.35 7.28
C SER A 96 4.25 12.44 6.88
N GLU A 97 4.52 11.38 7.65
CA GLU A 97 5.55 10.39 7.32
C GLU A 97 5.12 9.52 6.14
N GLN A 98 3.83 9.14 6.06
CA GLN A 98 3.27 8.47 4.88
C GLN A 98 3.44 9.32 3.62
N ALA A 99 3.09 10.61 3.67
CA ALA A 99 3.25 11.52 2.55
C ALA A 99 4.72 11.63 2.12
N ARG A 100 5.66 11.76 3.07
CA ARG A 100 7.11 11.77 2.75
C ARG A 100 7.57 10.46 2.12
N PHE A 101 7.13 9.32 2.63
CA PHE A 101 7.47 8.01 2.05
C PHE A 101 6.96 7.89 0.59
N ILE A 102 5.73 8.32 0.32
CA ILE A 102 5.16 8.29 -1.03
C ILE A 102 5.85 9.29 -1.95
N ASP A 103 6.19 10.50 -1.48
CA ASP A 103 6.95 11.48 -2.26
C ASP A 103 8.32 10.92 -2.71
N ASN A 104 9.04 10.28 -1.79
CA ASN A 104 10.31 9.60 -2.10
C ASN A 104 10.11 8.41 -3.07
N LEU A 105 8.98 7.70 -3.00
CA LEU A 105 8.63 6.63 -3.94
C LEU A 105 8.39 7.19 -5.35
N VAL A 106 7.64 8.30 -5.45
CA VAL A 106 7.34 8.99 -6.72
C VAL A 106 8.64 9.45 -7.38
N LYS A 107 9.49 10.14 -6.62
CA LYS A 107 10.79 10.66 -7.07
C LYS A 107 11.86 9.58 -7.28
N GLU A 108 11.55 8.33 -6.93
CA GLU A 108 12.48 7.19 -6.98
C GLU A 108 13.76 7.43 -6.14
N GLU A 109 13.61 8.10 -5.00
CA GLU A 109 14.68 8.46 -4.05
C GLU A 109 14.81 7.46 -2.88
N LEU A 110 13.88 6.52 -2.77
CA LEU A 110 14.07 5.38 -1.87
C LEU A 110 15.29 4.57 -2.31
N LEU A 111 16.09 4.09 -1.34
CA LEU A 111 17.35 3.36 -1.58
C LEU A 111 17.16 1.93 -2.12
N PHE A 112 16.32 1.77 -3.14
CA PHE A 112 15.91 0.50 -3.75
C PHE A 112 16.03 0.58 -5.27
N ASP A 113 16.00 -0.58 -5.93
CA ASP A 113 16.10 -0.63 -7.38
C ASP A 113 14.93 0.11 -8.04
N LYS A 114 15.21 0.97 -9.04
CA LYS A 114 14.19 1.78 -9.73
C LYS A 114 13.13 0.92 -10.39
N GLN A 115 13.49 -0.26 -10.90
CA GLN A 115 12.53 -1.18 -11.49
C GLN A 115 11.56 -1.73 -10.45
N VAL A 116 12.05 -2.04 -9.23
CA VAL A 116 11.19 -2.42 -8.10
C VAL A 116 10.21 -1.30 -7.76
N LEU A 117 10.71 -0.05 -7.65
CA LEU A 117 9.85 1.10 -7.35
C LEU A 117 8.79 1.30 -8.44
N LYS A 118 9.16 1.19 -9.72
CA LYS A 118 8.23 1.27 -10.85
C LYS A 118 7.19 0.15 -10.84
N THR A 119 7.59 -1.08 -10.51
CA THR A 119 6.65 -2.20 -10.35
C THR A 119 5.62 -1.89 -9.27
N VAL A 120 6.06 -1.44 -8.09
CA VAL A 120 5.14 -1.09 -7.00
C VAL A 120 4.22 0.07 -7.39
N LYS A 121 4.75 1.11 -8.05
CA LYS A 121 3.93 2.21 -8.59
C LYS A 121 2.83 1.70 -9.52
N ARG A 122 3.13 0.79 -10.46
CA ARG A 122 2.13 0.18 -11.36
C ARG A 122 1.05 -0.59 -10.58
N MET A 123 1.43 -1.37 -9.57
CA MET A 123 0.45 -2.12 -8.77
C MET A 123 -0.47 -1.22 -7.93
N MET A 124 -0.04 0.01 -7.65
CA MET A 124 -0.85 1.00 -6.95
C MET A 124 -1.89 1.68 -7.83
N ILE A 125 -1.89 1.52 -9.16
CA ILE A 125 -2.89 2.14 -10.04
C ILE A 125 -4.29 1.71 -9.59
N ASN A 126 -5.12 2.68 -9.22
CA ASN A 126 -6.48 2.52 -8.71
C ASN A 126 -7.52 3.14 -9.64
N ASP A 127 -7.13 4.17 -10.39
CA ASP A 127 -7.96 4.88 -11.37
C ASP A 127 -7.06 5.40 -12.48
N ASP A 128 -7.43 5.16 -13.74
CA ASP A 128 -6.64 5.49 -14.92
C ASP A 128 -7.58 6.14 -15.94
N GLN A 129 -7.43 7.45 -16.10
CA GLN A 129 -8.27 8.30 -16.94
C GLN A 129 -7.38 9.07 -17.91
N ASP A 130 -7.94 9.56 -19.02
CA ASP A 130 -7.19 10.26 -20.06
C ASP A 130 -6.34 11.44 -19.56
N ASN A 131 -6.77 12.10 -18.47
CA ASN A 131 -6.12 13.30 -17.94
C ASN A 131 -5.46 13.14 -16.58
N TYR A 132 -5.64 12.01 -15.89
CA TYR A 132 -4.98 11.72 -14.63
C TYR A 132 -4.92 10.22 -14.33
N VAL A 133 -3.91 9.81 -13.54
CA VAL A 133 -3.79 8.46 -12.99
C VAL A 133 -3.67 8.56 -11.48
N ILE A 134 -4.53 7.86 -10.75
CA ILE A 134 -4.45 7.76 -9.29
C ILE A 134 -3.76 6.46 -8.91
N HIS A 135 -2.66 6.60 -8.19
CA HIS A 135 -1.96 5.51 -7.53
C HIS A 135 -2.30 5.54 -6.05
N GLY A 136 -3.04 4.56 -5.55
CA GLY A 136 -3.60 4.58 -4.21
C GLY A 136 -3.56 3.24 -3.51
N LYS A 137 -3.48 3.29 -2.18
CA LYS A 137 -3.72 2.12 -1.34
C LYS A 137 -4.56 2.48 -0.13
N THR A 138 -5.67 1.76 0.01
CA THR A 138 -6.52 1.78 1.20
C THR A 138 -5.91 0.96 2.34
N GLY A 139 -6.21 1.37 3.58
CA GLY A 139 -5.99 0.60 4.80
C GLY A 139 -7.19 0.75 5.72
N THR A 140 -7.55 -0.32 6.43
CA THR A 140 -8.65 -0.30 7.40
C THR A 140 -8.29 -1.22 8.55
N ARG A 141 -8.53 -0.78 9.78
CA ARG A 141 -8.52 -1.66 10.95
C ARG A 141 -9.84 -2.43 10.97
N LEU A 142 -9.78 -3.73 10.70
CA LEU A 142 -10.98 -4.56 10.51
C LEU A 142 -11.66 -4.94 11.83
N SER A 143 -10.98 -4.83 12.97
CA SER A 143 -11.53 -5.17 14.29
C SER A 143 -12.70 -4.26 14.71
N ASP A 144 -12.67 -2.99 14.33
CA ASP A 144 -13.70 -2.01 14.71
C ASP A 144 -14.10 -1.02 13.60
N LEU A 145 -13.43 -1.07 12.43
CA LEU A 145 -13.59 -0.11 11.32
C LEU A 145 -13.33 1.36 11.74
N GLY A 146 -12.67 1.57 12.87
CA GLY A 146 -12.43 2.87 13.50
C GLY A 146 -11.13 3.54 13.08
N LEU A 147 -10.39 2.97 12.12
CA LEU A 147 -9.16 3.57 11.58
C LEU A 147 -9.03 3.29 10.09
N GLY A 148 -8.94 4.37 9.31
CA GLY A 148 -8.98 4.35 7.86
C GLY A 148 -7.83 5.13 7.26
N TRP A 149 -7.27 4.59 6.18
CA TRP A 149 -6.21 5.22 5.41
C TRP A 149 -6.51 5.18 3.93
N TYR A 150 -6.18 6.26 3.24
CA TYR A 150 -5.94 6.25 1.81
C TYR A 150 -4.69 7.07 1.53
N VAL A 151 -3.65 6.41 1.02
CA VAL A 151 -2.33 7.01 0.77
C VAL A 151 -1.92 6.75 -0.67
N GLY A 152 -1.24 7.72 -1.27
CA GLY A 152 -0.95 7.63 -2.68
C GLY A 152 -0.57 8.96 -3.31
N TYR A 153 -0.67 8.99 -4.63
CA TYR A 153 -0.44 10.19 -5.43
C TYR A 153 -1.31 10.17 -6.68
N VAL A 154 -1.53 11.35 -7.25
CA VAL A 154 -2.17 11.52 -8.55
C VAL A 154 -1.16 12.12 -9.52
N GLU A 155 -1.00 11.47 -10.66
CA GLU A 155 -0.23 11.99 -11.79
C GLU A 155 -1.19 12.67 -12.75
N THR A 156 -0.86 13.89 -13.17
CA THR A 156 -1.57 14.64 -14.22
C THR A 156 -0.59 14.98 -15.33
N SER A 157 -1.06 15.56 -16.44
CA SER A 157 -0.19 16.08 -17.50
C SER A 157 0.76 17.20 -17.06
N LYS A 158 0.50 17.84 -15.91
CA LYS A 158 1.26 19.01 -15.43
C LYS A 158 2.11 18.68 -14.22
N ASP A 159 1.50 18.05 -13.22
CA ASP A 159 2.07 17.88 -11.89
C ASP A 159 1.74 16.52 -11.29
N VAL A 160 2.49 16.15 -10.25
CA VAL A 160 2.22 15.01 -9.38
C VAL A 160 1.86 15.50 -7.98
N TRP A 161 0.75 15.04 -7.42
CA TRP A 161 0.28 15.43 -6.09
C TRP A 161 0.23 14.24 -5.15
N VAL A 162 0.99 14.31 -4.06
CA VAL A 162 1.05 13.27 -3.03
C VAL A 162 0.00 13.55 -1.95
N PHE A 163 -0.68 12.49 -1.48
CA PHE A 163 -1.68 12.59 -0.42
C PHE A 163 -1.55 11.46 0.60
N ALA A 164 -1.98 11.77 1.83
CA ALA A 164 -2.18 10.80 2.89
C ALA A 164 -3.38 11.23 3.75
N THR A 165 -4.51 10.55 3.55
CA THR A 165 -5.74 10.79 4.32
C THR A 165 -5.86 9.72 5.41
N ASN A 166 -6.05 10.16 6.65
CA ASN A 166 -6.29 9.33 7.81
C ASN A 166 -7.55 9.78 8.55
N VAL A 167 -8.43 8.85 8.91
CA VAL A 167 -9.73 9.13 9.51
C VAL A 167 -10.10 8.09 10.54
N ASP A 168 -10.95 8.48 11.49
CA ASP A 168 -11.61 7.59 12.45
C ASP A 168 -12.82 6.89 11.80
N SER A 169 -12.57 6.18 10.69
CA SER A 169 -13.57 5.47 9.89
C SER A 169 -12.90 4.43 8.98
N SER A 170 -13.58 3.92 7.96
CA SER A 170 -12.99 2.96 7.02
C SER A 170 -12.03 3.61 6.01
N GLY A 171 -11.17 2.79 5.40
CA GLY A 171 -10.31 3.21 4.29
C GLY A 171 -11.10 3.61 3.04
N THR A 172 -12.33 3.12 2.88
CA THR A 172 -13.25 3.57 1.82
C THR A 172 -13.68 5.01 2.05
N VAL A 173 -14.01 5.37 3.29
CA VAL A 173 -14.33 6.76 3.66
C VAL A 173 -13.11 7.67 3.45
N ALA A 174 -11.92 7.23 3.86
CA ALA A 174 -10.68 7.94 3.59
C ALA A 174 -10.49 8.21 2.08
N LYS A 175 -10.69 7.18 1.24
CA LYS A 175 -10.60 7.31 -0.22
C LYS A 175 -11.61 8.31 -0.77
N ASN A 176 -12.87 8.25 -0.34
CA ASN A 176 -13.92 9.15 -0.82
C ASN A 176 -13.59 10.62 -0.50
N ILE A 177 -13.18 10.89 0.74
CA ILE A 177 -12.75 12.23 1.17
C ILE A 177 -11.57 12.71 0.32
N THR A 178 -10.57 11.87 0.08
CA THR A 178 -9.43 12.25 -0.79
C THR A 178 -9.91 12.63 -2.19
N LEU A 179 -10.78 11.82 -2.81
CA LEU A 179 -11.29 12.10 -4.15
C LEU A 179 -12.12 13.38 -4.20
N GLU A 180 -12.89 13.68 -3.16
CA GLU A 180 -13.62 14.94 -3.02
C GLU A 180 -12.65 16.13 -2.93
N CYS A 181 -11.65 16.08 -2.04
CA CYS A 181 -10.65 17.14 -1.94
C CYS A 181 -9.87 17.35 -3.25
N LEU A 182 -9.48 16.28 -3.95
CA LEU A 182 -8.79 16.40 -5.24
C LEU A 182 -9.66 17.09 -6.31
N ARG A 183 -10.99 16.90 -6.27
CA ARG A 183 -11.94 17.60 -7.16
C ARG A 183 -12.13 19.05 -6.76
N GLU A 184 -12.27 19.33 -5.46
CA GLU A 184 -12.42 20.70 -4.94
C GLU A 184 -11.18 21.56 -5.25
N LEU A 185 -9.99 20.96 -5.15
CA LEU A 185 -8.72 21.57 -5.54
C LEU A 185 -8.50 21.62 -7.05
N LYS A 186 -9.43 21.09 -7.85
CA LYS A 186 -9.37 21.02 -9.32
C LYS A 186 -8.13 20.30 -9.86
N ILE A 187 -7.63 19.32 -9.10
CA ILE A 187 -6.52 18.44 -9.51
C ILE A 187 -7.05 17.34 -10.43
N ILE A 188 -8.22 16.77 -10.09
CA ILE A 188 -8.95 15.80 -10.93
C ILE A 188 -10.32 16.35 -11.29
N ASN A 189 -10.86 15.89 -12.43
CA ASN A 189 -12.19 16.29 -12.86
C ASN A 189 -13.26 15.63 -11.98
N SER A 190 -14.36 16.37 -11.73
CA SER A 190 -15.62 15.73 -11.36
C SER A 190 -16.03 14.80 -12.49
N HIS A 191 -16.33 13.54 -12.17
CA HIS A 191 -16.92 12.64 -13.16
C HIS A 191 -18.19 13.31 -13.69
N SER A 192 -18.26 13.54 -15.00
CA SER A 192 -19.54 13.76 -15.66
C SER A 192 -20.37 12.50 -15.43
N ARG A 193 -21.51 12.68 -14.75
CA ARG A 193 -22.49 11.61 -14.50
C ARG A 193 -22.89 10.89 -15.79
#